data_AF-A0A177C4W2-F1
#
_entry.id   AF-A0A177C4W2-F1
#
_cell.length_a   1.000
_cell.length_b   1.000
_cell.length_c   1.000
_cell.angle_alpha   90.00
_cell.angle_beta   90.00
_cell.angle_gamma   90.00
#
_symmetry.space_group_name_H-M   'P 1'
#
loop_
_entity.id
_entity.type
_entity.pdbx_description
1 polymer ?
#
loop_
_entity_poly.entity_id
_entity_poly.type
_entity_poly.pdbx_seq_one_letter_code
_entity_poly.pdbx_strand_id
1 'polypeptide(L)'
;MELLKSIDNQFMLGPSILLTPVLAPFLRESQGVFPDEVHAVPGQNVTLEAPLEHIPVYVRGGTVIAYQTPANTTTHMKQNPWTIIAALDSNQAASGELFLHDGVTIDPEDAKVFQFSDNVFSIAVEGDYDGHATPLEMIEIVGWHGKPVQKTLVGSGGQKPNLYEDAECRSGEGANKVNVDGLHGMTEDGTFARNLIIQFE
;
A
#
# COMPACT_ATOMS: atom_id res chain seq x y z
N MET A 1 22.48 -11.90 -6.16
CA MET A 1 21.89 -11.15 -7.29
C MET A 1 21.87 -11.95 -8.60
N GLU A 2 22.86 -12.80 -8.90
CA GLU A 2 22.85 -13.67 -10.10
C GLU A 2 21.71 -14.71 -10.13
N LEU A 3 21.30 -15.24 -8.97
CA LEU A 3 20.21 -16.23 -8.88
C LEU A 3 18.85 -15.73 -9.37
N LEU A 4 18.56 -14.42 -9.26
CA LEU A 4 17.26 -13.88 -9.69
C LEU A 4 17.20 -13.62 -11.20
N LYS A 5 18.35 -13.53 -11.89
CA LYS A 5 18.41 -13.17 -13.33
C LYS A 5 17.81 -14.24 -14.25
N SER A 6 17.84 -15.50 -13.83
CA SER A 6 17.34 -16.63 -14.62
C SER A 6 15.89 -16.97 -14.30
N ILE A 7 15.22 -16.20 -13.45
CA ILE A 7 13.85 -16.46 -13.04
C ILE A 7 12.91 -15.82 -14.07
N ASP A 8 12.09 -16.65 -14.70
CA ASP A 8 11.15 -16.28 -15.77
C ASP A 8 9.71 -16.72 -15.49
N ASN A 9 9.45 -17.31 -14.32
CA ASN A 9 8.15 -17.82 -13.90
C ASN A 9 7.43 -16.94 -12.86
N GLN A 10 8.01 -15.80 -12.50
CA GLN A 10 7.42 -14.75 -11.66
C GLN A 10 7.89 -13.38 -12.16
N PHE A 11 7.16 -12.33 -11.81
CA PHE A 11 7.57 -10.96 -12.14
C PHE A 11 7.09 -9.96 -11.10
N MET A 12 7.78 -8.82 -11.04
CA MET A 12 7.38 -7.69 -10.23
C MET A 12 6.56 -6.70 -11.06
N LEU A 13 5.41 -6.26 -10.55
CA LEU A 13 4.74 -5.06 -11.03
C LEU A 13 5.29 -3.86 -10.27
N GLY A 14 6.10 -3.06 -10.97
CA GLY A 14 6.89 -2.01 -10.32
C GLY A 14 7.84 -2.61 -9.26
N PRO A 15 8.15 -1.87 -8.18
CA PRO A 15 9.00 -2.37 -7.10
C PRO A 15 8.24 -3.14 -6.01
N SER A 16 6.92 -3.15 -6.03
CA SER A 16 6.10 -3.44 -4.83
C SER A 16 5.30 -4.73 -4.88
N ILE A 17 4.89 -5.23 -6.05
CA ILE A 17 3.99 -6.39 -6.13
C ILE A 17 4.68 -7.54 -6.86
N LEU A 18 4.81 -8.69 -6.22
CA LEU A 18 5.31 -9.92 -6.82
C LEU A 18 4.15 -10.82 -7.25
N LEU A 19 4.17 -11.28 -8.49
CA LEU A 19 3.21 -12.25 -9.02
C LEU A 19 3.92 -13.54 -9.41
N THR A 20 3.40 -14.68 -8.95
CA THR A 20 3.95 -16.01 -9.23
C THR A 20 2.87 -16.92 -9.82
N PRO A 21 2.56 -16.79 -11.12
CA PRO A 21 1.48 -17.55 -11.76
C PRO A 21 1.77 -19.05 -11.87
N VAL A 22 0.70 -19.84 -11.99
CA VAL A 22 0.79 -21.26 -12.37
C VAL A 22 0.91 -21.36 -13.89
N LEU A 23 1.99 -22.00 -14.38
CA LEU A 23 2.34 -22.02 -15.81
C LEU A 23 2.20 -23.40 -16.48
N ALA A 24 1.59 -24.38 -15.81
CA ALA A 24 1.32 -25.69 -16.40
C ALA A 24 -0.08 -26.22 -16.08
N PRO A 25 -0.71 -27.01 -16.98
CA PRO A 25 -2.04 -27.54 -16.77
C PRO A 25 -2.17 -28.38 -15.49
N PHE A 26 -3.32 -28.24 -14.82
CA PHE A 26 -3.74 -29.03 -13.66
C PHE A 26 -2.89 -28.89 -12.39
N LEU A 27 -1.85 -28.05 -12.40
CA LEU A 27 -1.13 -27.69 -11.18
C LEU A 27 -2.01 -26.82 -10.27
N ARG A 28 -1.78 -26.94 -8.95
CA ARG A 28 -2.42 -26.15 -7.90
C ARG A 28 -1.39 -25.46 -6.99
N GLU A 29 -0.17 -25.36 -7.50
CA GLU A 29 1.00 -24.83 -6.82
C GLU A 29 1.87 -24.11 -7.84
N SER A 30 2.61 -23.10 -7.38
CA SER A 30 3.66 -22.43 -8.15
C SER A 30 4.99 -22.52 -7.42
N GLN A 31 6.09 -22.40 -8.16
CA GLN A 31 7.45 -22.33 -7.60
C GLN A 31 7.88 -20.87 -7.65
N GLY A 32 8.03 -20.24 -6.49
CA GLY A 32 8.45 -18.84 -6.38
C GLY A 32 9.72 -18.69 -5.58
N VAL A 33 10.43 -17.59 -5.81
CA VAL A 33 11.62 -17.19 -5.07
C VAL A 33 11.38 -15.80 -4.50
N PHE A 34 11.51 -15.66 -3.18
CA PHE A 34 11.46 -14.35 -2.55
C PHE A 34 12.85 -13.69 -2.56
N PRO A 35 12.92 -12.38 -2.88
CA PRO A 35 14.18 -11.65 -2.87
C PRO A 35 14.70 -11.33 -1.46
N ASP A 36 13.80 -11.30 -0.45
CA ASP A 36 14.08 -10.85 0.92
C ASP A 36 13.68 -11.93 1.96
N GLU A 37 14.29 -11.89 3.15
CA GLU A 37 14.24 -12.95 4.19
C GLU A 37 12.88 -13.19 4.87
N VAL A 38 11.89 -12.31 4.65
CA VAL A 38 10.67 -12.27 5.49
C VAL A 38 9.82 -13.53 5.39
N HIS A 39 9.79 -14.18 4.21
CA HIS A 39 8.96 -15.37 3.96
C HIS A 39 9.74 -16.61 3.53
N ALA A 40 11.03 -16.47 3.23
CA ALA A 40 11.88 -17.55 2.78
C ALA A 40 13.36 -17.17 2.89
N VAL A 41 14.24 -18.16 2.84
CA VAL A 41 15.67 -17.89 2.59
C VAL A 41 15.79 -17.22 1.20
N PRO A 42 16.45 -16.05 1.09
CA PRO A 42 16.58 -15.32 -0.16
C PRO A 42 17.16 -16.19 -1.26
N GLY A 43 16.53 -16.18 -2.43
CA GLY A 43 16.99 -16.97 -3.56
C GLY A 43 16.62 -18.46 -3.51
N GLN A 44 15.92 -18.92 -2.48
CA GLN A 44 15.41 -20.29 -2.41
C GLN A 44 14.05 -20.41 -3.11
N ASN A 45 13.85 -21.51 -3.86
CA ASN A 45 12.53 -21.90 -4.36
C ASN A 45 11.61 -22.33 -3.22
N VAL A 46 10.40 -21.80 -3.24
CA VAL A 46 9.31 -22.09 -2.31
C VAL A 46 8.11 -22.55 -3.13
N THR A 47 7.48 -23.62 -2.66
CA THR A 47 6.19 -24.06 -3.17
C THR A 47 5.09 -23.16 -2.58
N LEU A 48 4.36 -22.47 -3.45
CA LEU A 48 3.26 -21.58 -3.07
C LEU A 48 1.94 -22.22 -3.47
N GLU A 49 0.98 -22.29 -2.55
CA GLU A 49 -0.36 -22.77 -2.86
C GLU A 49 -1.05 -21.85 -3.87
N ALA A 50 -1.59 -22.44 -4.93
CA ALA A 50 -2.29 -21.75 -6.01
C ALA A 50 -3.49 -22.60 -6.47
N PRO A 51 -4.52 -22.79 -5.62
CA PRO A 51 -5.75 -23.46 -6.04
C PRO A 51 -6.38 -22.77 -7.26
N LEU A 52 -7.34 -23.43 -7.93
CA LEU A 52 -7.85 -22.98 -9.24
C LEU A 52 -8.36 -21.54 -9.30
N GLU A 53 -8.78 -20.98 -8.16
CA GLU A 53 -9.35 -19.64 -8.05
C GLU A 53 -8.33 -18.62 -7.50
N HIS A 54 -7.06 -19.00 -7.32
CA HIS A 54 -6.05 -18.19 -6.67
C HIS A 54 -4.76 -18.10 -7.52
N ILE A 55 -4.29 -16.87 -7.70
CA ILE A 55 -2.96 -16.59 -8.19
C ILE A 55 -2.16 -16.02 -7.01
N PRO A 56 -0.98 -16.60 -6.68
CA PRO A 56 -0.12 -16.04 -5.64
C PRO A 56 0.33 -14.62 -5.98
N VAL A 57 -0.03 -13.68 -5.12
CA VAL A 57 0.32 -12.26 -5.20
C VAL A 57 0.81 -11.82 -3.82
N TYR A 58 1.95 -11.14 -3.79
CA TYR A 58 2.58 -10.64 -2.56
C TYR A 58 2.93 -9.17 -2.69
N VAL A 59 2.72 -8.41 -1.61
CA VAL A 59 3.24 -7.04 -1.48
C VAL A 59 4.60 -7.11 -0.79
N ARG A 60 5.60 -6.45 -1.36
CA ARG A 60 6.96 -6.41 -0.83
C ARG A 60 7.00 -5.50 0.40
N GLY A 61 7.61 -5.98 1.49
CA GLY A 61 7.95 -5.13 2.63
C GLY A 61 8.85 -3.97 2.23
N GLY A 62 8.70 -2.83 2.91
CA GLY A 62 9.37 -1.58 2.57
C GLY A 62 8.63 -0.73 1.54
N THR A 63 7.42 -1.14 1.12
CA THR A 63 6.66 -0.44 0.08
C THR A 63 5.30 0.05 0.57
N VAL A 64 4.91 1.22 0.07
CA VAL A 64 3.55 1.74 0.20
C VAL A 64 2.88 1.70 -1.17
N ILE A 65 1.66 1.17 -1.22
CA ILE A 65 0.83 1.16 -2.42
C ILE A 65 -0.53 1.77 -2.10
N ALA A 66 -1.11 2.47 -3.07
CA ALA A 66 -2.45 3.03 -2.97
C ALA A 66 -3.33 2.44 -4.07
N TYR A 67 -4.57 2.11 -3.75
CA TYR A 67 -5.55 1.61 -4.71
C TYR A 67 -6.94 2.13 -4.37
N GLN A 68 -7.83 2.13 -5.37
CA GLN A 68 -9.25 2.41 -5.18
C GLN A 68 -10.04 1.11 -5.20
N THR A 69 -11.12 1.05 -4.43
CA THR A 69 -12.04 -0.09 -4.44
C THR A 69 -12.47 -0.39 -5.89
N PRO A 70 -12.36 -1.63 -6.38
CA PRO A 70 -12.68 -1.95 -7.77
C PRO A 70 -14.14 -1.65 -8.14
N ALA A 71 -14.38 -1.25 -9.39
CA ALA A 71 -15.71 -1.09 -9.97
C ALA A 71 -15.75 -1.64 -11.40
N ASN A 72 -16.95 -1.79 -11.96
CA ASN A 72 -17.14 -2.35 -13.32
C ASN A 72 -16.48 -1.54 -14.44
N THR A 73 -16.12 -0.27 -14.19
CA THR A 73 -15.43 0.61 -15.14
C THR A 73 -14.46 1.51 -14.40
N THR A 74 -13.40 1.97 -15.08
CA THR A 74 -12.46 2.95 -14.51
C THR A 74 -13.13 4.28 -14.16
N THR A 75 -14.15 4.72 -14.90
CA THR A 75 -14.93 5.94 -14.59
C THR A 75 -15.59 5.85 -13.21
N HIS A 76 -16.24 4.73 -12.89
CA HIS A 76 -16.83 4.51 -11.56
C HIS A 76 -15.76 4.25 -10.50
N MET A 77 -14.68 3.52 -10.83
CA MET A 77 -13.60 3.24 -9.89
C MET A 77 -12.90 4.52 -9.42
N LYS A 78 -12.70 5.49 -10.32
CA LYS A 78 -12.12 6.81 -10.00
C LYS A 78 -12.92 7.59 -8.95
N GLN A 79 -14.18 7.25 -8.73
CA GLN A 79 -15.07 7.87 -7.74
C GLN A 79 -15.07 7.13 -6.40
N ASN A 80 -14.41 5.97 -6.32
CA ASN A 80 -14.37 5.20 -5.09
C ASN A 80 -13.29 5.74 -4.14
N PRO A 81 -13.49 5.59 -2.82
CA PRO A 81 -12.48 5.94 -1.84
C PRO A 81 -11.15 5.23 -2.08
N TRP A 82 -10.08 5.86 -1.57
CA TRP A 82 -8.75 5.29 -1.59
C TRP A 82 -8.52 4.40 -0.38
N THR A 83 -7.77 3.32 -0.59
CA THR A 83 -7.12 2.53 0.45
C THR A 83 -5.62 2.52 0.21
N ILE A 84 -4.85 2.68 1.27
CA ILE A 84 -3.39 2.66 1.23
C ILE A 84 -2.90 1.46 2.04
N ILE A 85 -1.99 0.67 1.46
CA ILE A 85 -1.29 -0.41 2.17
C ILE A 85 0.15 0.05 2.40
N ALA A 86 0.55 0.15 3.67
CA ALA A 86 1.93 0.31 4.10
C ALA A 86 2.48 -1.04 4.57
N ALA A 87 3.18 -1.75 3.67
CA ALA A 87 3.83 -3.01 3.98
C ALA A 87 5.23 -2.74 4.53
N LEU A 88 5.43 -2.91 5.83
CA LEU A 88 6.66 -2.54 6.51
C LEU A 88 7.77 -3.57 6.26
N ASP A 89 9.01 -3.07 6.15
CA ASP A 89 10.21 -3.91 6.13
C ASP A 89 10.67 -4.27 7.57
N SER A 90 11.82 -4.95 7.65
CA SER A 90 12.46 -5.29 8.93
C SER A 90 12.88 -4.08 9.76
N ASN A 91 12.98 -2.89 9.16
CA ASN A 91 13.30 -1.64 9.84
C ASN A 91 12.03 -0.88 10.28
N GLN A 92 10.84 -1.47 10.13
CA GLN A 92 9.55 -0.81 10.37
C GLN A 92 9.35 0.45 9.51
N ALA A 93 9.88 0.42 8.29
CA ALA A 93 9.75 1.49 7.32
C ALA A 93 9.07 1.01 6.04
N ALA A 94 8.44 1.94 5.34
CA ALA A 94 7.94 1.75 3.99
C ALA A 94 7.92 3.06 3.21
N SER A 95 8.02 3.00 1.89
CA SER A 95 7.88 4.18 1.03
C SER A 95 7.23 3.82 -0.29
N GLY A 96 6.62 4.79 -0.95
CA GLY A 96 5.98 4.57 -2.23
C GLY A 96 5.73 5.88 -2.95
N GLU A 97 5.46 5.78 -4.24
CA GLU A 97 5.12 6.91 -5.08
C GLU A 97 3.87 6.57 -5.88
N LEU A 98 3.00 7.55 -6.04
CA LEU A 98 1.81 7.46 -6.85
C LEU A 98 1.76 8.65 -7.80
N PHE A 99 1.76 8.35 -9.08
CA PHE A 99 1.51 9.31 -10.13
C PHE A 99 0.02 9.30 -10.45
N LEU A 100 -0.63 10.43 -10.23
CA LEU A 100 -2.06 10.61 -10.46
C LEU A 100 -2.29 11.83 -11.32
N HIS A 101 -2.98 11.64 -12.43
CA HIS A 101 -3.35 12.72 -13.34
C HIS A 101 -4.79 12.51 -13.81
N ASP A 102 -5.37 13.53 -14.44
CA ASP A 102 -6.74 13.54 -14.96
C ASP A 102 -7.03 12.46 -16.03
N GLY A 103 -6.00 11.92 -16.70
CA GLY A 103 -6.11 11.00 -17.82
C GLY A 103 -6.17 11.67 -19.20
N VAL A 104 -6.06 13.00 -19.28
CA VAL A 104 -6.31 13.81 -20.49
C VAL A 104 -5.16 14.79 -20.78
N THR A 105 -4.57 15.37 -19.73
CA THR A 105 -3.50 16.37 -19.84
C THR A 105 -2.20 15.74 -20.38
N ILE A 106 -1.56 16.46 -21.31
CA ILE A 106 -0.27 16.09 -21.89
C ILE A 106 0.80 16.79 -21.04
N ASP A 107 1.65 16.01 -20.36
CA ASP A 107 2.71 16.42 -19.42
C ASP A 107 2.26 16.88 -18.01
N PRO A 108 1.59 16.02 -17.21
CA PRO A 108 1.33 16.29 -15.80
C PRO A 108 2.61 16.18 -14.95
N GLU A 109 2.84 17.16 -14.07
CA GLU A 109 3.86 17.11 -13.01
C GLU A 109 3.20 16.77 -11.66
N ASP A 110 2.62 15.57 -11.57
CA ASP A 110 1.84 15.15 -10.40
C ASP A 110 2.43 13.91 -9.73
N ALA A 111 3.01 14.09 -8.54
CA ALA A 111 3.56 13.01 -7.74
C ALA A 111 3.03 13.07 -6.31
N LYS A 112 2.63 11.93 -5.77
CA LYS A 112 2.25 11.76 -4.37
C LYS A 112 3.26 10.81 -3.75
N VAL A 113 4.04 11.30 -2.79
CA VAL A 113 5.09 10.53 -2.13
C VAL A 113 4.56 10.06 -0.78
N PHE A 114 4.64 8.76 -0.55
CA PHE A 114 4.28 8.13 0.70
C PHE A 114 5.52 7.75 1.49
N GLN A 115 5.46 7.96 2.80
CA GLN A 115 6.49 7.50 3.70
C GLN A 115 5.90 6.98 5.01
N PHE A 116 6.43 5.87 5.47
CA PHE A 116 6.21 5.32 6.78
C PHE A 116 7.56 5.13 7.49
N SER A 117 7.74 5.75 8.64
CA SER A 117 8.92 5.58 9.49
C SER A 117 8.63 6.10 10.89
N ASP A 118 9.25 5.51 11.92
CA ASP A 118 9.15 6.00 13.31
C ASP A 118 7.69 6.19 13.78
N ASN A 119 6.81 5.24 13.44
CA ASN A 119 5.37 5.28 13.75
C ASN A 119 4.63 6.48 13.15
N VAL A 120 5.16 7.08 12.10
CA VAL A 120 4.54 8.18 11.36
C VAL A 120 4.32 7.74 9.92
N PHE A 121 3.07 7.81 9.48
CA PHE A 121 2.71 7.77 8.07
C PHE A 121 2.56 9.20 7.55
N SER A 122 3.11 9.49 6.38
CA SER A 122 2.94 10.78 5.73
C SER A 122 2.69 10.65 4.23
N ILE A 123 1.92 11.61 3.72
CA ILE A 123 1.69 11.84 2.30
C ILE A 123 2.22 13.24 2.01
N ALA A 124 3.24 13.32 1.15
CA ALA A 124 3.66 14.58 0.54
C ALA A 124 3.02 14.67 -0.86
N VAL A 125 2.32 15.76 -1.09
CA VAL A 125 1.56 16.03 -2.31
C VAL A 125 2.30 17.06 -3.14
N GLU A 126 2.72 16.67 -4.33
CA GLU A 126 3.21 17.56 -5.38
C GLU A 126 2.24 17.56 -6.56
N GLY A 127 2.09 18.71 -7.21
CA GLY A 127 1.11 18.93 -8.27
C GLY A 127 -0.32 19.12 -7.76
N ASP A 128 -1.24 19.36 -8.69
CA ASP A 128 -2.66 19.54 -8.41
C ASP A 128 -3.44 18.34 -8.97
N TYR A 129 -4.43 17.86 -8.25
CA TYR A 129 -5.27 16.75 -8.71
C TYR A 129 -6.73 17.12 -8.53
N ASP A 130 -7.38 17.48 -9.64
CA ASP A 130 -8.80 17.82 -9.71
C ASP A 130 -9.70 16.60 -9.95
N GLY A 131 -9.10 15.41 -10.12
CA GLY A 131 -9.70 14.19 -10.67
C GLY A 131 -10.65 13.46 -9.71
N HIS A 132 -11.46 14.22 -8.97
CA HIS A 132 -12.46 13.84 -7.96
C HIS A 132 -11.93 13.85 -6.52
N ALA A 133 -12.65 14.59 -5.66
CA ALA A 133 -12.49 14.62 -4.21
C ALA A 133 -12.96 13.29 -3.60
N THR A 134 -12.17 12.24 -3.80
CA THR A 134 -12.39 10.93 -3.17
C THR A 134 -11.62 10.87 -1.86
N PRO A 135 -12.29 10.63 -0.73
CA PRO A 135 -11.65 10.58 0.58
C PRO A 135 -10.88 9.28 0.80
N LEU A 136 -10.06 9.28 1.85
CA LEU A 136 -9.29 8.14 2.31
C LEU A 136 -10.21 7.29 3.19
N GLU A 137 -10.48 6.06 2.76
CA GLU A 137 -11.28 5.11 3.52
C GLU A 137 -10.43 4.44 4.59
N MET A 138 -9.24 3.96 4.22
CA MET A 138 -8.41 3.14 5.10
C MET A 138 -6.92 3.26 4.82
N ILE A 139 -6.12 3.17 5.88
CA ILE A 139 -4.71 2.78 5.80
C ILE A 139 -4.56 1.42 6.47
N GLU A 140 -4.05 0.46 5.72
CA GLU A 140 -3.67 -0.86 6.19
C GLU A 140 -2.16 -0.91 6.39
N ILE A 141 -1.72 -1.11 7.62
CA ILE A 141 -0.31 -1.28 7.98
C ILE A 141 -0.07 -2.77 8.22
N VAL A 142 0.85 -3.36 7.45
CA VAL A 142 1.17 -4.80 7.51
C VAL A 142 2.62 -4.97 7.94
N GLY A 143 2.90 -5.96 8.79
CA GLY A 143 4.23 -6.17 9.35
C GLY A 143 4.54 -5.24 10.53
N TRP A 144 3.51 -4.71 11.20
CA TRP A 144 3.65 -3.82 12.35
C TRP A 144 4.06 -4.59 13.62
N HIS A 145 5.27 -4.32 14.09
CA HIS A 145 5.82 -4.81 15.35
C HIS A 145 5.91 -3.72 16.42
N GLY A 146 5.34 -2.54 16.15
CA GLY A 146 5.23 -1.45 17.12
C GLY A 146 4.28 -1.77 18.27
N LYS A 147 4.18 -0.83 19.22
CA LYS A 147 3.20 -0.93 20.30
C LYS A 147 1.77 -0.85 19.73
N PRO A 148 0.77 -1.40 20.44
CA PRO A 148 -0.63 -1.16 20.08
C PRO A 148 -0.91 0.33 20.02
N VAL A 149 -1.52 0.77 18.93
CA VAL A 149 -1.89 2.18 18.74
C VAL A 149 -3.02 2.53 19.70
N GLN A 150 -2.76 3.47 20.59
CA GLN A 150 -3.72 4.03 21.55
C GLN A 150 -4.35 5.33 21.03
N LYS A 151 -3.60 6.10 20.25
CA LYS A 151 -4.05 7.38 19.70
C LYS A 151 -3.57 7.59 18.27
N THR A 152 -4.41 8.26 17.50
CA THR A 152 -4.10 8.72 16.16
C THR A 152 -4.03 10.24 16.20
N LEU A 153 -2.85 10.80 15.91
CA LEU A 153 -2.71 12.24 15.71
C LEU A 153 -2.67 12.52 14.21
N VAL A 154 -3.51 13.43 13.74
CA VAL A 154 -3.60 13.77 12.32
C VAL A 154 -3.28 15.25 12.13
N GLY A 155 -2.44 15.56 11.14
CA GLY A 155 -2.07 16.92 10.74
C GLY A 155 -2.11 17.07 9.22
N SER A 156 -2.43 18.28 8.75
CA SER A 156 -2.41 18.58 7.32
C SER A 156 -1.82 19.96 7.02
N GLY A 157 -1.30 20.16 5.81
CA GLY A 157 -0.85 21.48 5.34
C GLY A 157 0.20 22.16 6.24
N GLY A 158 1.11 21.39 6.84
CA GLY A 158 2.17 21.90 7.74
C GLY A 158 1.71 22.19 9.18
N GLN A 159 0.46 21.91 9.53
CA GLN A 159 -0.03 21.98 10.89
C GLN A 159 0.55 20.83 11.74
N LYS A 160 0.80 21.10 13.02
CA LYS A 160 1.21 20.06 13.97
C LYS A 160 0.05 19.05 14.13
N PRO A 161 0.32 17.73 14.05
CA PRO A 161 -0.70 16.71 14.29
C PRO A 161 -1.34 16.86 15.68
N ASN A 162 -2.66 16.72 15.74
CA ASN A 162 -3.43 16.73 16.98
C ASN A 162 -4.33 15.49 17.04
N LEU A 163 -4.86 15.19 18.23
CA LEU A 163 -5.75 14.05 18.43
C LEU A 163 -6.94 14.14 17.46
N TYR A 164 -7.15 13.08 16.70
CA TYR A 164 -8.29 12.94 15.80
C TYR A 164 -9.16 11.79 16.30
N GLU A 165 -10.25 12.13 16.98
CA GLU A 165 -11.09 11.16 17.72
C GLU A 165 -11.87 10.22 16.80
N ASP A 166 -12.12 10.64 15.55
CA ASP A 166 -12.86 9.83 14.58
C ASP A 166 -12.01 8.70 13.98
N ALA A 167 -10.67 8.76 14.08
CA ALA A 167 -9.82 7.70 13.54
C ALA A 167 -9.79 6.48 14.46
N GLU A 168 -10.27 5.34 13.96
CA GLU A 168 -10.21 4.09 14.70
C GLU A 168 -9.03 3.22 14.22
N CYS A 169 -8.24 2.74 15.18
CA CYS A 169 -7.19 1.75 14.92
C CYS A 169 -7.65 0.38 15.40
N ARG A 170 -7.71 -0.60 14.50
CA ARG A 170 -8.11 -1.97 14.83
C ARG A 170 -7.03 -2.95 14.37
N SER A 171 -6.71 -3.93 15.21
CA SER A 171 -5.88 -5.06 14.79
C SER A 171 -6.59 -5.81 13.66
N GLY A 172 -5.90 -6.02 12.54
CA GLY A 172 -6.43 -6.76 11.41
C GLY A 172 -6.36 -8.29 11.62
N GLU A 173 -6.96 -9.04 10.70
CA GLU A 173 -6.80 -10.50 10.65
C GLU A 173 -5.35 -10.86 10.24
N GLY A 174 -4.69 -11.70 11.04
CA GLY A 174 -3.27 -12.04 10.89
C GLY A 174 -2.37 -11.38 11.93
N ALA A 175 -1.21 -11.98 12.21
CA ALA A 175 -0.24 -11.37 13.12
C ALA A 175 0.34 -10.09 12.49
N ASN A 176 0.43 -9.01 13.27
CA ASN A 176 1.12 -7.76 12.89
C ASN A 176 0.43 -6.90 11.81
N LYS A 177 -0.91 -6.87 11.78
CA LYS A 177 -1.69 -5.98 10.90
C LYS A 177 -2.47 -4.94 11.72
N VAL A 178 -2.48 -3.69 11.29
CA VAL A 178 -3.25 -2.58 11.87
C VAL A 178 -4.03 -1.87 10.77
N ASN A 179 -5.34 -1.75 10.93
CA ASN A 179 -6.19 -0.96 10.05
C ASN A 179 -6.55 0.35 10.74
N VAL A 180 -6.43 1.45 10.00
CA VAL A 180 -6.76 2.81 10.42
C VAL A 180 -7.88 3.30 9.51
N ASP A 181 -9.07 3.53 10.05
CA ASP A 181 -10.21 4.08 9.31
C ASP A 181 -10.73 5.39 9.96
N GLY A 182 -11.93 5.84 9.56
CA GLY A 182 -12.51 7.09 10.09
C GLY A 182 -11.86 8.37 9.55
N LEU A 183 -11.00 8.26 8.54
CA LEU A 183 -10.23 9.38 7.95
C LEU A 183 -11.05 10.23 6.96
N HIS A 184 -12.32 9.86 6.71
CA HIS A 184 -13.17 10.50 5.72
C HIS A 184 -13.37 11.99 5.96
N GLY A 185 -13.71 12.40 7.19
CA GLY A 185 -13.98 13.81 7.50
C GLY A 185 -12.76 14.72 7.32
N MET A 186 -11.55 14.20 7.54
CA MET A 186 -10.30 14.93 7.34
C MET A 186 -9.84 14.98 5.88
N THR A 187 -10.36 14.09 5.05
CA THR A 187 -9.97 13.94 3.63
C THR A 187 -11.14 14.16 2.68
N GLU A 188 -12.20 14.84 3.14
CA GLU A 188 -13.45 15.04 2.37
C GLU A 188 -13.24 15.83 1.08
N ASP A 189 -12.21 16.69 1.03
CA ASP A 189 -11.81 17.44 -0.16
C ASP A 189 -10.90 16.62 -1.11
N GLY A 190 -10.56 15.39 -0.73
CA GLY A 190 -9.76 14.44 -1.48
C GLY A 190 -8.54 13.95 -0.69
N THR A 191 -8.26 12.64 -0.74
CA THR A 191 -7.08 12.01 -0.09
C THR A 191 -5.77 12.72 -0.40
N PHE A 192 -5.63 13.25 -1.62
CA PHE A 192 -4.40 13.84 -2.13
C PHE A 192 -4.51 15.36 -2.35
N ALA A 193 -5.49 16.02 -1.73
CA ALA A 193 -5.67 17.47 -1.84
C ALA A 193 -4.60 18.28 -1.07
N ARG A 194 -3.94 17.66 -0.09
CA ARG A 194 -2.96 18.30 0.79
C ARG A 194 -2.01 17.29 1.41
N ASN A 195 -0.88 17.77 1.92
CA ASN A 195 0.00 16.94 2.74
C ASN A 195 -0.76 16.41 3.96
N LEU A 196 -0.53 15.14 4.30
CA LEU A 196 -1.12 14.46 5.43
C LEU A 196 -0.02 13.85 6.29
N ILE A 197 -0.14 13.99 7.61
CA ILE A 197 0.74 13.34 8.59
C ILE A 197 -0.15 12.64 9.60
N ILE A 198 0.07 11.36 9.81
CA ILE A 198 -0.61 10.53 10.78
C ILE A 198 0.44 9.90 11.70
N GLN A 199 0.38 10.23 12.97
CA GLN A 199 1.26 9.67 13.99
C GLN A 199 0.47 8.68 14.86
N PHE A 200 1.05 7.50 15.03
CA PHE A 200 0.49 6.41 15.83
C PHE A 200 1.20 6.37 17.19
N GLU A 201 0.47 6.66 18.29
CA GLU A 201 1.00 6.65 19.67
C GLU A 201 0.40 5.53 20.52
#